data_AF-A0A928ITT3-F1
#
_entry.id   AF-A0A928ITT3-F1
#
_cell.length_a   1.000
_cell.length_b   1.000
_cell.length_c   1.000
_cell.angle_alpha   90.00
_cell.angle_beta   90.00
_cell.angle_gamma   90.00
#
_symmetry.space_group_name_H-M   'P 1'
#
loop_
_entity.id
_entity.type
_entity.pdbx_description
1 polymer ?
#
loop_
_entity_poly.entity_id
_entity_poly.type
_entity_poly.pdbx_seq_one_letter_code
_entity_poly.pdbx_strand_id
1 'polypeptide(L)'
;MCFMFDLGTSMDFDQIFFTYNNENYVFWFWKGDYLNLGIGAELGVYYGGPDYWEINKRLAMNMWMSLDYKGYNIFSRTDYTWWITGFKPDEKYIKANINSDQLTARYWIKLHNDSMYKQFRLTNTTKRDHKFRYHYYSFNNSVHITF
;
A
#
# COMPACT_ATOMS: atom_id res chain seq x y z
N MET A 1 -0.40 -15.46 -6.28
CA MET A 1 0.77 -15.48 -5.37
C MET A 1 2.00 -15.17 -6.23
N CYS A 2 2.60 -13.98 -6.15
CA CYS A 2 3.81 -13.71 -6.94
C CYS A 2 5.00 -14.43 -6.28
N PHE A 3 5.87 -15.04 -7.07
CA PHE A 3 6.83 -16.08 -6.69
C PHE A 3 8.16 -15.54 -6.08
N MET A 4 8.19 -14.27 -5.64
CA MET A 4 9.43 -13.56 -5.25
C MET A 4 9.68 -13.47 -3.72
N PHE A 5 8.88 -14.13 -2.87
CA PHE A 5 8.68 -13.67 -1.47
C PHE A 5 9.12 -14.60 -0.32
N ASP A 6 9.79 -15.73 -0.55
CA ASP A 6 9.96 -16.75 0.52
C ASP A 6 11.41 -17.11 0.90
N LEU A 7 12.38 -16.21 0.68
CA LEU A 7 13.78 -16.43 1.06
C LEU A 7 14.36 -15.23 1.80
N GLY A 8 14.12 -15.15 3.12
CA GLY A 8 14.94 -14.36 4.04
C GLY A 8 14.52 -12.90 4.27
N THR A 9 13.26 -12.55 4.06
CA THR A 9 12.73 -11.20 4.33
C THR A 9 11.53 -11.22 5.29
N SER A 10 11.46 -10.28 6.23
CA SER A 10 10.27 -10.00 7.04
C SER A 10 9.44 -8.94 6.32
N MET A 11 8.49 -9.41 5.51
CA MET A 11 7.61 -8.59 4.70
C MET A 11 6.15 -8.91 5.00
N ASP A 12 5.37 -7.86 5.30
CA ASP A 12 3.92 -7.94 5.39
C ASP A 12 3.29 -7.23 4.21
N PHE A 13 2.16 -7.75 3.72
CA PHE A 13 1.36 -7.12 2.68
C PHE A 13 -0.13 -7.27 2.98
N ASP A 14 -0.93 -6.35 2.46
CA ASP A 14 -2.39 -6.43 2.50
C ASP A 14 -3.01 -5.72 1.29
N GLN A 15 -4.32 -5.91 1.11
CA GLN A 15 -5.05 -5.50 -0.09
C GLN A 15 -6.43 -4.92 0.24
N ILE A 16 -6.77 -3.78 -0.38
CA ILE A 16 -8.12 -3.21 -0.33
C ILE A 16 -8.75 -3.28 -1.72
N PHE A 17 -9.83 -4.05 -1.84
CA PHE A 17 -10.57 -4.21 -3.09
C PHE A 17 -11.76 -3.25 -3.17
N PHE A 18 -12.03 -2.74 -4.37
CA PHE A 18 -13.25 -1.99 -4.67
C PHE A 18 -13.61 -2.12 -6.15
N THR A 19 -14.87 -1.87 -6.51
CA THR A 19 -15.34 -1.93 -7.90
C THR A 19 -15.72 -0.54 -8.37
N TYR A 20 -15.33 -0.16 -9.59
CA TYR A 20 -15.66 1.12 -10.21
C TYR A 20 -15.84 0.93 -11.72
N ASN A 21 -16.90 1.49 -12.31
CA ASN A 21 -17.22 1.36 -13.74
C ASN A 21 -17.14 -0.08 -14.27
N ASN A 22 -17.70 -1.04 -13.53
CA ASN A 22 -17.70 -2.47 -13.87
C ASN A 22 -16.31 -3.13 -13.91
N GLU A 23 -15.26 -2.44 -13.45
CA GLU A 23 -13.91 -2.99 -13.27
C GLU A 23 -13.61 -3.15 -11.77
N ASN A 24 -12.89 -4.21 -11.41
CA ASN A 24 -12.38 -4.34 -10.05
C ASN A 24 -11.01 -3.68 -9.94
N TYR A 25 -10.81 -3.00 -8.83
CA TYR A 25 -9.58 -2.34 -8.47
C TYR A 25 -9.07 -2.93 -7.16
N VAL A 26 -7.75 -2.93 -7.00
CA VAL A 26 -7.09 -3.31 -5.76
C VAL A 26 -5.99 -2.30 -5.43
N PHE A 27 -6.01 -1.83 -4.18
CA PHE A 27 -4.85 -1.20 -3.55
C PHE A 27 -4.05 -2.29 -2.89
N TRP A 28 -2.86 -2.56 -3.40
CA TRP A 28 -1.94 -3.51 -2.80
C TRP A 28 -0.81 -2.74 -2.17
N PHE A 29 -0.59 -2.96 -0.88
CA PHE A 29 0.50 -2.32 -0.15
C PHE A 29 1.27 -3.35 0.67
N TRP A 30 2.54 -3.05 0.90
CA TRP A 30 3.42 -3.86 1.71
C TRP A 30 4.40 -3.00 2.52
N LYS A 31 4.92 -3.56 3.61
CA LYS A 31 6.01 -2.98 4.40
C LYS A 31 6.94 -4.11 4.84
N GLY A 32 8.23 -3.84 4.95
CA GLY A 32 9.17 -4.88 5.37
C GLY A 32 10.61 -4.56 5.05
N ASP A 33 11.49 -5.51 5.33
CA ASP A 33 12.81 -5.52 4.72
C ASP A 33 12.74 -6.22 3.34
N TYR A 34 13.56 -5.74 2.41
CA TYR A 34 13.64 -6.32 1.08
C TYR A 34 15.09 -6.68 0.79
N LEU A 35 15.39 -7.98 0.67
CA LEU A 35 16.63 -8.59 0.15
C LEU A 35 17.82 -7.60 -0.03
N ASN A 36 18.45 -7.19 1.07
CA ASN A 36 19.63 -6.28 1.12
C ASN A 36 19.42 -4.81 0.67
N LEU A 37 18.21 -4.37 0.35
CA LEU A 37 17.85 -2.98 0.08
C LEU A 37 17.43 -2.20 1.35
N GLY A 38 17.35 -2.88 2.49
CA GLY A 38 16.95 -2.31 3.77
C GLY A 38 15.43 -2.30 3.95
N ILE A 39 14.95 -1.42 4.83
CA ILE A 39 13.51 -1.28 5.09
C ILE A 39 12.81 -0.47 4.01
N GLY A 40 11.61 -0.90 3.66
CA GLY A 40 10.82 -0.27 2.63
C GLY A 40 9.32 -0.46 2.83
N ALA A 41 8.60 0.26 1.98
CA ALA A 41 7.17 0.25 1.91
C ALA A 41 6.73 0.61 0.48
N GLU A 42 5.54 0.17 0.12
CA GLU A 42 5.00 0.32 -1.22
C GLU A 42 3.48 0.31 -1.19
N LEU A 43 2.92 1.04 -2.15
CA LEU A 43 1.52 0.99 -2.50
C LEU A 43 1.37 1.07 -4.03
N GLY A 44 0.71 0.07 -4.60
CA GLY A 44 0.34 -0.01 -6.00
C GLY A 44 -1.17 -0.06 -6.20
N VAL A 45 -1.62 0.55 -7.30
CA VAL A 45 -3.01 0.50 -7.76
C VAL A 45 -3.09 -0.35 -9.01
N TYR A 46 -3.93 -1.37 -8.96
CA TYR A 46 -4.15 -2.31 -10.05
C TYR A 46 -5.65 -2.44 -10.35
N TYR A 47 -5.99 -2.84 -11.56
CA TYR A 47 -7.36 -3.14 -11.98
C TYR A 47 -7.41 -4.45 -12.74
N GLY A 48 -8.59 -5.07 -12.84
CA GLY A 48 -8.77 -6.33 -13.55
C GLY A 48 -9.60 -7.34 -12.74
N GLY A 49 -9.15 -8.59 -12.73
CA GLY A 49 -9.87 -9.70 -12.13
C GLY A 49 -8.95 -10.71 -11.44
N PRO A 50 -9.53 -11.66 -10.69
CA PRO A 50 -8.76 -12.59 -9.86
C PRO A 50 -7.71 -13.40 -10.62
N ASP A 51 -7.89 -13.59 -11.93
CA ASP A 51 -6.96 -14.34 -12.79
C ASP A 51 -5.83 -13.47 -13.37
N TYR A 52 -6.05 -12.17 -13.54
CA TYR A 52 -5.05 -11.25 -14.10
C TYR A 52 -5.27 -9.81 -13.61
N TRP A 53 -4.23 -9.25 -12.99
CA TRP A 53 -4.17 -7.85 -12.57
C TRP A 53 -3.35 -7.05 -13.59
N GLU A 54 -3.98 -6.03 -14.17
CA GLU A 54 -3.35 -5.15 -15.14
C GLU A 54 -2.81 -3.89 -14.48
N ILE A 55 -1.71 -3.41 -15.06
CA ILE A 55 -1.12 -2.11 -14.78
C ILE A 55 -1.43 -1.20 -15.95
N ASN A 56 -2.02 -0.05 -15.67
CA ASN A 56 -2.18 1.01 -16.65
C ASN A 56 -1.63 2.31 -16.07
N LYS A 57 -0.70 2.95 -16.78
CA LYS A 57 -0.12 4.25 -16.35
C LYS A 57 -1.20 5.33 -16.17
N ARG A 58 -2.38 5.17 -16.79
CA ARG A 58 -3.55 6.05 -16.60
C ARG A 58 -4.16 5.98 -15.20
N LEU A 59 -3.77 4.98 -14.38
CA LEU A 59 -4.15 4.86 -12.98
C LEU A 59 -3.35 5.77 -12.05
N ALA A 60 -2.45 6.59 -12.60
CA ALA A 60 -1.66 7.51 -11.79
C ALA A 60 -2.59 8.43 -10.97
N MET A 61 -2.32 8.45 -9.67
CA MET A 61 -3.03 9.26 -8.69
C MET A 61 -2.02 10.05 -7.87
N ASN A 62 -2.47 11.13 -7.25
CA ASN A 62 -1.63 11.79 -6.26
C ASN A 62 -1.55 10.87 -5.04
N MET A 63 -0.35 10.40 -4.75
CA MET A 63 -0.07 9.49 -3.66
C MET A 63 0.96 10.10 -2.72
N TRP A 64 0.84 9.77 -1.45
CA TRP A 64 1.86 10.05 -0.44
C TRP A 64 2.08 8.81 0.38
N MET A 65 3.32 8.60 0.79
CA MET A 65 3.68 7.54 1.71
C MET A 65 4.70 8.01 2.74
N SER A 66 4.70 7.35 3.89
CA SER A 66 5.64 7.55 4.98
C SER A 66 5.92 6.21 5.64
N LEU A 67 7.20 5.96 5.95
CA LEU A 67 7.63 4.78 6.69
C LEU A 67 8.27 5.22 8.00
N ASP A 68 7.76 4.69 9.10
CA ASP A 68 8.31 4.86 10.44
C ASP A 68 8.92 3.55 10.93
N TYR A 69 10.04 3.63 11.63
CA TYR A 69 10.64 2.51 12.35
C TYR A 69 10.67 2.86 13.84
N LYS A 70 9.99 2.05 14.66
CA LYS A 70 9.85 2.27 16.11
C LYS A 70 9.38 3.69 16.47
N GLY A 71 8.46 4.24 15.68
CA GLY A 71 7.87 5.57 15.88
C GLY A 71 8.69 6.75 15.32
N TYR A 72 9.86 6.50 14.74
CA TYR A 72 10.66 7.53 14.09
C TYR A 72 10.49 7.49 12.58
N ASN A 73 10.17 8.63 11.97
CA ASN A 73 10.03 8.71 10.52
C ASN A 73 11.39 8.52 9.83
N ILE A 74 11.44 7.57 8.90
CA ILE A 74 12.64 7.22 8.14
C ILE A 74 12.66 7.97 6.81
N PHE A 75 11.51 8.03 6.15
CA PHE A 75 11.29 8.86 4.97
C PHE A 75 9.80 9.14 4.80
N SER A 76 9.52 10.17 4.00
CA SER A 76 8.20 10.46 3.47
C SER A 76 8.35 10.96 2.03
N ARG A 77 7.42 10.61 1.13
CA ARG A 77 7.42 11.07 -0.26
C ARG A 77 6.01 11.26 -0.78
N THR A 78 5.86 12.20 -1.71
CA THR A 78 4.65 12.43 -2.50
C THR A 78 4.99 12.25 -3.97
N ASP A 79 4.10 11.65 -4.73
CA ASP A 79 4.31 11.48 -6.17
C ASP A 79 2.97 11.35 -6.92
N TYR A 80 2.97 11.66 -8.22
CA TYR A 80 1.85 11.38 -9.11
C TYR A 80 2.16 10.11 -9.92
N THR A 81 1.74 8.97 -9.38
CA THR A 81 2.12 7.65 -9.89
C THR A 81 0.99 6.65 -9.61
N TRP A 82 1.02 5.50 -10.30
CA TRP A 82 0.17 4.35 -9.99
C TRP A 82 0.85 3.40 -8.98
N TRP A 83 2.13 3.64 -8.71
CA TRP A 83 3.00 2.83 -7.86
C TRP A 83 3.98 3.74 -7.11
N ILE A 84 3.76 3.91 -5.80
CA ILE A 84 4.63 4.70 -4.92
C ILE A 84 5.40 3.74 -4.01
N THR A 85 6.72 3.89 -3.98
CA THR A 85 7.63 3.01 -3.22
C THR A 85 8.70 3.79 -2.50
N GLY A 86 9.27 3.26 -1.43
CA GLY A 86 10.40 3.91 -0.79
C GLY A 86 11.22 2.92 -0.02
N PHE A 87 12.53 3.10 -0.10
CA PHE A 87 13.51 2.22 0.53
C PHE A 87 14.57 3.05 1.23
N LYS A 88 15.03 2.57 2.37
CA LYS A 88 16.17 3.13 3.08
C LYS A 88 17.29 2.07 3.14
N PRO A 89 18.23 2.08 2.17
CA PRO A 89 19.37 1.18 2.15
C PRO A 89 20.43 1.68 3.15
N ASP A 90 20.16 1.46 4.43
CA ASP A 90 21.08 1.76 5.53
C ASP A 90 21.55 0.45 6.14
N GLU A 91 22.87 0.28 6.30
CA GLU A 91 23.46 -0.95 6.84
C GLU A 91 22.86 -1.33 8.20
N LYS A 92 22.47 -0.34 9.01
CA LYS A 92 21.85 -0.57 10.31
C LYS A 92 20.50 -1.27 10.23
N TYR A 93 19.80 -1.14 9.09
CA TYR A 93 18.50 -1.76 8.86
C TYR A 93 18.64 -3.08 8.11
N ILE A 94 19.66 -3.20 7.25
CA ILE A 94 19.97 -4.44 6.51
C ILE A 94 20.48 -5.54 7.46
N LYS A 95 21.28 -5.20 8.47
CA LYS A 95 21.89 -6.18 9.39
C LYS A 95 21.00 -6.53 10.60
N ALA A 96 19.92 -5.78 10.82
CA ALA A 96 19.17 -5.83 12.07
C ALA A 96 18.04 -6.86 12.11
N ASN A 97 17.83 -7.66 11.05
CA ASN A 97 16.73 -8.63 10.95
C ASN A 97 15.39 -8.03 11.41
N ILE A 98 15.03 -6.89 10.80
CA ILE A 98 13.91 -6.05 11.25
C ILE A 98 12.60 -6.78 11.02
N ASN A 99 11.80 -6.89 12.07
CA ASN A 99 10.44 -7.41 11.96
C ASN A 99 9.51 -6.30 11.44
N SER A 100 8.66 -6.64 10.47
CA SER A 100 7.61 -5.77 9.91
C SER A 100 6.67 -5.15 10.96
N ASP A 101 6.47 -5.79 12.12
CA ASP A 101 5.71 -5.24 13.25
C ASP A 101 6.33 -3.98 13.86
N GLN A 102 7.65 -3.78 13.69
CA GLN A 102 8.35 -2.57 14.15
C GLN A 102 8.25 -1.41 13.16
N LEU A 103 7.70 -1.67 11.98
CA LEU A 103 7.48 -0.69 10.93
C LEU A 103 6.03 -0.21 10.96
N THR A 104 5.83 1.04 10.60
CA THR A 104 4.49 1.58 10.35
C THR A 104 4.52 2.32 9.03
N ALA A 105 3.80 1.80 8.06
CA ALA A 105 3.64 2.39 6.75
C ALA A 105 2.32 3.16 6.70
N ARG A 106 2.40 4.42 6.32
CA ARG A 106 1.21 5.27 6.12
C ARG A 106 1.13 5.63 4.67
N TYR A 107 -0.07 5.50 4.11
CA TYR A 107 -0.37 5.81 2.72
C TYR A 107 -1.53 6.78 2.63
N TRP A 108 -1.46 7.62 1.61
CA TRP A 108 -2.53 8.49 1.20
C TRP A 108 -2.68 8.42 -0.31
N ILE A 109 -3.90 8.22 -0.79
CA ILE A 109 -4.22 8.21 -2.23
C ILE A 109 -5.38 9.16 -2.45
N LYS A 110 -5.20 10.13 -3.36
CA LYS A 110 -6.31 10.93 -3.89
C LYS A 110 -6.91 10.24 -5.11
N LEU A 111 -8.15 9.78 -4.96
CA LEU A 111 -8.89 9.10 -6.03
C LEU A 111 -9.19 10.05 -7.18
N HIS A 112 -9.30 9.49 -8.38
CA HIS A 112 -9.35 10.25 -9.63
C HIS A 112 -10.56 11.20 -9.71
N ASN A 113 -11.72 10.77 -9.20
CA ASN A 113 -12.95 11.55 -9.19
C ASN A 113 -13.90 11.14 -8.05
N ASP A 114 -14.90 11.97 -7.79
CA ASP A 114 -15.93 11.76 -6.77
C ASP A 114 -16.67 10.43 -6.94
N SER A 115 -16.91 9.99 -8.18
CA SER A 115 -17.63 8.75 -8.46
C SER A 115 -16.84 7.54 -8.00
N MET A 116 -15.53 7.51 -8.27
CA MET A 116 -14.62 6.47 -7.80
C MET A 116 -14.55 6.46 -6.26
N TYR A 117 -14.49 7.63 -5.63
CA TYR A 117 -14.52 7.74 -4.17
C TYR A 117 -15.82 7.22 -3.54
N LYS A 118 -16.97 7.55 -4.13
CA LYS A 118 -18.26 7.03 -3.69
C LYS A 118 -18.30 5.52 -3.79
N GLN A 119 -17.83 4.94 -4.89
CA GLN A 119 -17.82 3.49 -5.07
C GLN A 119 -16.83 2.77 -4.14
N PHE A 120 -15.65 3.36 -3.91
CA PHE A 120 -14.71 2.87 -2.90
C PHE A 120 -15.37 2.75 -1.53
N ARG A 121 -16.08 3.81 -1.10
CA ARG A 121 -16.80 3.82 0.17
C ARG A 121 -17.90 2.78 0.21
N LEU A 122 -18.74 2.70 -0.82
CA LEU A 122 -19.84 1.72 -0.89
C LEU A 122 -19.33 0.28 -0.78
N THR A 123 -18.26 -0.05 -1.51
CA THR A 123 -17.68 -1.40 -1.52
C THR A 123 -17.09 -1.81 -0.17
N ASN A 124 -16.54 -0.85 0.57
CA ASN A 124 -15.81 -1.13 1.81
C ASN A 124 -16.58 -0.80 3.10
N THR A 125 -17.76 -0.16 3.01
CA THR A 125 -18.65 0.03 4.17
C THR A 125 -19.22 -1.28 4.74
N THR A 126 -19.27 -2.36 3.95
CA THR A 126 -19.83 -3.66 4.33
C THR A 126 -18.82 -4.65 4.91
N LYS A 127 -17.51 -4.34 4.87
CA LYS A 127 -16.41 -5.25 5.27
C LYS A 127 -15.88 -5.01 6.70
N ARG A 128 -16.73 -4.55 7.63
CA ARG A 128 -16.33 -4.16 9.00
C ARG A 128 -15.89 -5.32 9.92
N ASP A 129 -16.13 -6.58 9.55
CA ASP A 129 -15.95 -7.74 10.44
C ASP A 129 -14.61 -8.49 10.34
N HIS A 130 -13.64 -8.00 9.56
CA HIS A 130 -12.33 -8.64 9.49
C HIS A 130 -11.30 -7.87 10.32
N LYS A 131 -10.59 -8.59 11.18
CA LYS A 131 -9.43 -8.11 11.95
C LYS A 131 -8.25 -7.95 10.98
N PHE A 132 -8.27 -6.88 10.19
CA PHE A 132 -7.18 -6.52 9.30
C PHE A 132 -5.96 -6.06 10.11
N ARG A 133 -4.76 -6.24 9.55
CA ARG A 133 -3.51 -5.69 10.13
C ARG A 133 -3.33 -4.20 9.83
N TYR A 134 -4.22 -3.61 9.03
CA TYR A 134 -4.24 -2.20 8.70
C TYR A 134 -5.52 -1.53 9.20
N HIS A 135 -5.41 -0.23 9.43
CA HIS A 135 -6.55 0.67 9.61
C HIS A 135 -6.62 1.61 8.41
N TYR A 136 -7.82 1.90 7.91
CA TYR A 136 -7.98 2.92 6.89
C TYR A 136 -9.21 3.78 7.17
N TYR A 137 -9.17 5.00 6.66
CA TYR A 137 -10.30 5.91 6.62
C TYR A 137 -10.29 6.66 5.29
N SER A 138 -11.44 7.22 4.91
CA SER A 138 -11.58 7.92 3.64
C SER A 138 -12.30 9.25 3.86
N PHE A 139 -11.73 10.35 3.39
CA PHE A 139 -12.34 11.68 3.44
C PHE A 139 -11.89 12.52 2.24
N ASN A 140 -12.72 13.47 1.80
CA ASN A 140 -12.39 14.45 0.75
C ASN A 140 -11.72 13.83 -0.50
N ASN A 141 -12.35 12.80 -1.09
CA ASN A 141 -11.84 12.05 -2.24
C ASN A 141 -10.49 11.35 -2.03
N SER A 142 -10.11 11.13 -0.79
CA SER A 142 -8.86 10.45 -0.47
C SER A 142 -9.04 9.31 0.49
N VAL A 143 -8.11 8.36 0.41
CA VAL A 143 -8.03 7.17 1.26
C VAL A 143 -6.71 7.23 2.01
N HIS A 144 -6.79 7.09 3.32
CA HIS A 144 -5.66 7.06 4.23
C HIS A 144 -5.55 5.66 4.82
N ILE A 145 -4.39 5.04 4.72
CA ILE A 145 -4.12 3.68 5.19
C ILE A 145 -2.95 3.76 6.16
N THR A 146 -3.08 3.10 7.30
CA THR A 146 -2.00 2.86 8.27
C THR A 146 -1.84 1.36 8.39
N PHE A 147 -0.64 0.87 8.08
CA PHE A 147 -0.29 -0.54 8.06
C PHE A 147 0.93 -0.82 8.93
#